data_AF-A0A2T2YLU2-F1
#
_entry.id   AF-A0A2T2YLU2-F1
#
_cell.length_a   1.000
_cell.length_b   1.000
_cell.length_c   1.000
_cell.angle_alpha   90.00
_cell.angle_beta   90.00
_cell.angle_gamma   90.00
#
_symmetry.space_group_name_H-M   'P 1'
#
loop_
_entity.id
_entity.type
_entity.pdbx_description
1 polymer ?
#
loop_
_entity_poly.entity_id
_entity_poly.type
_entity_poly.pdbx_seq_one_letter_code
_entity_poly.pdbx_strand_id
1 'polypeptide(L)' 'MRYCKQICHRCGAEADSLRASWFNIHMLCQNCRAEEAAHPLFDHARRMEFAKTQTGNYRFEGIGLPEDLQRKYYAR' A
#
# COMPACT_ATOMS: atom_id res chain seq x y z
N MET A 1 -27.74 -10.07 -1.06
CA MET A 1 -26.48 -9.56 -1.63
C MET A 1 -25.32 -10.43 -1.15
N ARG A 2 -24.49 -10.98 -2.05
CA ARG A 2 -23.22 -11.62 -1.64
C ARG A 2 -22.18 -10.52 -1.47
N TYR A 3 -21.79 -10.25 -0.23
CA TYR A 3 -20.62 -9.41 0.06
C TYR A 3 -19.38 -10.21 -0.36
N CYS A 4 -18.79 -9.87 -1.51
CA CYS A 4 -17.50 -10.42 -1.92
C CYS A 4 -16.45 -9.87 -0.95
N LYS A 5 -16.08 -10.68 0.04
CA LYS A 5 -14.98 -10.38 0.96
C LYS A 5 -13.73 -10.06 0.15
N GLN A 6 -13.09 -8.96 0.49
CA GLN A 6 -11.92 -8.48 -0.25
C GLN A 6 -10.66 -9.06 0.39
N ILE A 7 -9.74 -9.59 -0.41
CA ILE A 7 -8.53 -10.25 0.12
C ILE A 7 -7.36 -9.27 0.05
N CYS A 8 -6.67 -9.07 1.17
CA CYS A 8 -5.47 -8.24 1.21
C CYS A 8 -4.35 -8.86 0.38
N HIS A 9 -3.75 -8.07 -0.53
CA HIS A 9 -2.67 -8.54 -1.40
C HIS A 9 -1.35 -8.84 -0.67
N ARG A 10 -1.19 -8.39 0.59
CA ARG A 10 0.03 -8.60 1.39
C ARG A 10 -0.11 -9.76 2.36
N CYS A 11 -1.07 -9.69 3.26
CA CYS A 11 -1.23 -10.70 4.31
C CYS A 11 -2.18 -11.83 3.91
N GLY A 12 -2.90 -11.72 2.78
CA GLY A 12 -3.89 -12.71 2.37
C GLY A 12 -5.14 -12.78 3.26
N ALA A 13 -5.26 -11.90 4.26
CA ALA A 13 -6.41 -11.87 5.14
C ALA A 13 -7.65 -11.31 4.42
N GLU A 14 -8.81 -11.87 4.75
CA GLU A 14 -10.10 -11.31 4.36
C GLU A 14 -10.34 -10.00 5.11
N ALA A 15 -10.70 -8.96 4.38
CA ALA A 15 -11.05 -7.65 4.90
C ALA A 15 -12.37 -7.17 4.31
N ASP A 16 -13.13 -6.44 5.12
CA ASP A 16 -14.38 -5.82 4.68
C ASP A 16 -14.12 -4.64 3.73
N SER A 17 -13.00 -3.93 3.95
CA SER A 17 -12.53 -2.85 3.10
C SER A 17 -11.04 -2.98 2.82
N LEU A 18 -10.65 -2.71 1.58
CA LEU A 18 -9.25 -2.57 1.18
C LEU A 18 -8.95 -1.11 0.89
N ARG A 19 -7.71 -0.72 1.14
CA ARG A 19 -7.17 0.59 0.76
C ARG A 19 -5.93 0.42 -0.09
N ALA A 20 -5.74 1.33 -1.03
CA ALA A 20 -4.51 1.41 -1.80
C ALA A 20 -3.32 1.72 -0.86
N SER A 21 -2.20 1.05 -1.12
CA SER A 21 -0.90 1.37 -0.57
C SER A 21 -0.38 2.72 -1.11
N TRP A 22 0.51 3.39 -0.38
CA TRP A 22 1.21 4.58 -0.88
C TRP A 22 2.57 4.23 -1.52
N PHE A 23 3.09 3.04 -1.20
CA PHE A 23 4.39 2.59 -1.69
C PHE A 23 4.29 1.85 -3.01
N ASN A 24 3.12 1.27 -3.31
CA ASN A 24 2.86 0.48 -4.51
C ASN A 24 1.37 0.46 -4.88
N ILE A 25 1.04 -0.21 -5.98
CA ILE A 25 -0.35 -0.37 -6.49
C ILE A 25 -1.18 -1.45 -5.78
N HIS A 26 -0.73 -1.97 -4.63
CA HIS A 26 -1.40 -3.10 -3.97
C HIS A 26 -2.55 -2.64 -3.07
N MET A 27 -3.58 -3.49 -2.96
CA MET A 27 -4.73 -3.29 -2.10
C MET A 27 -4.51 -3.99 -0.75
N LEU A 28 -4.57 -3.21 0.33
CA LEU A 28 -4.21 -3.63 1.68
C LEU A 28 -5.40 -3.57 2.63
N CYS A 29 -5.38 -4.42 3.64
CA CYS A 29 -6.28 -4.29 4.78
C CYS A 29 -5.85 -3.11 5.68
N GLN A 30 -6.75 -2.70 6.57
CA GLN A 30 -6.51 -1.59 7.50
C GLN A 30 -5.29 -1.82 8.41
N ASN A 31 -5.01 -3.07 8.79
CA ASN A 31 -3.86 -3.41 9.64
C ASN A 31 -2.55 -3.17 8.91
N CYS A 32 -2.37 -3.75 7.72
CA CYS A 32 -1.16 -3.53 6.90
C CYS A 32 -0.98 -2.05 6.55
N ARG A 33 -2.08 -1.32 6.37
CA ARG A 33 -2.06 0.13 6.14
C ARG A 33 -1.54 0.92 7.35
N ALA A 34 -1.92 0.53 8.56
CA ALA A 34 -1.43 1.16 9.79
C ALA A 34 0.07 0.90 9.98
N GLU A 35 0.54 -0.30 9.65
CA GLU A 35 1.97 -0.63 9.65
C GLU A 35 2.75 0.22 8.65
N GLU A 36 2.20 0.42 7.44
CA GLU A 36 2.78 1.35 6.47
C GLU A 36 2.84 2.79 7.01
N ALA A 37 1.75 3.25 7.64
CA ALA A 37 1.65 4.61 8.18
C ALA A 37 2.63 4.88 9.32
N ALA A 38 3.01 3.84 10.08
CA ALA A 38 4.04 3.93 11.10
C ALA A 38 5.46 4.00 10.51
N HIS A 39 5.65 3.71 9.22
CA HIS A 39 6.97 3.70 8.60
C HIS A 39 7.47 5.14 8.33
N PRO A 40 8.74 5.47 8.64
CA PRO A 40 9.27 6.82 8.43
C PRO A 40 9.25 7.27 6.95
N LEU A 41 9.31 6.31 6.02
CA LEU A 41 9.24 6.57 4.58
C LEU A 41 7.82 6.84 4.07
N PHE A 42 6.79 6.72 4.90
CA PHE A 42 5.40 6.94 4.49
C PHE A 42 5.16 8.38 4.02
N ASP A 43 5.68 9.35 4.79
CA ASP A 43 5.55 10.76 4.44
C ASP A 43 6.30 11.08 3.14
N HIS A 44 7.45 10.45 2.94
CA HIS A 44 8.20 10.55 1.68
C HIS A 44 7.42 9.98 0.49
N ALA A 45 6.82 8.79 0.64
CA ALA A 45 5.98 8.19 -0.40
C ALA A 45 4.83 9.11 -0.82
N ARG A 46 4.16 9.71 0.16
CA ARG A 46 3.04 10.63 -0.05
C ARG A 46 3.48 11.91 -0.76
N ARG A 47 4.61 12.49 -0.38
CA ARG A 47 5.16 13.68 -1.05
C ARG A 47 5.55 13.39 -2.49
N MET A 48 6.16 12.24 -2.74
CA MET A 48 6.56 11.82 -4.08
C MET A 48 5.34 11.59 -4.99
N GLU A 49 4.31 10.90 -4.50
CA GLU A 49 3.06 10.76 -5.24
C GLU A 49 2.47 12.14 -5.55
N PHE A 50 2.32 13.00 -4.56
CA PHE A 50 1.76 14.35 -4.74
C PHE A 50 2.52 15.16 -5.79
N ALA A 51 3.86 15.13 -5.74
CA ALA A 51 4.70 15.80 -6.73
C ALA A 51 4.49 15.24 -8.15
N LYS A 52 4.39 13.91 -8.29
CA LYS A 52 4.17 13.26 -9.60
C LYS A 52 2.76 13.54 -10.14
N THR A 53 1.74 13.47 -9.29
CA THR A 53 0.36 13.83 -9.64
C THR A 53 0.27 15.30 -10.07
N GLN A 54 0.95 16.21 -9.37
CA GLN A 54 0.98 17.63 -9.73
C GLN A 54 1.66 17.88 -11.08
N THR A 55 2.67 17.09 -11.45
CA THR A 55 3.28 17.13 -12.80
C THR A 55 2.42 16.47 -13.89
N GLY A 56 1.22 15.99 -13.55
CA GLY A 56 0.29 15.33 -14.49
C GLY A 56 0.59 13.85 -14.73
N ASN A 57 1.52 13.25 -13.98
CA ASN A 57 1.80 11.82 -14.05
C ASN A 57 0.97 11.04 -13.01
N TYR A 58 -0.22 10.62 -13.43
CA TYR A 58 -1.14 9.82 -12.61
C TYR A 58 -0.84 8.32 -12.62
N ARG A 59 0.13 7.86 -13.43
CA ARG A 59 0.54 6.44 -13.50
C ARG A 59 1.73 6.15 -12.60
N PHE A 60 1.79 6.82 -11.45
CA PHE A 60 2.88 6.62 -10.51
C PHE A 60 2.73 5.25 -9.84
N GLU A 61 3.66 4.35 -10.09
CA GLU A 61 3.65 2.97 -9.57
C GLU A 61 3.99 2.90 -8.07
N GLY A 62 4.36 4.04 -7.47
CA GLY A 62 4.82 4.16 -6.09
C GLY A 62 6.33 4.33 -5.99
N ILE A 63 6.84 4.52 -4.77
CA ILE A 63 8.29 4.62 -4.51
C ILE A 63 8.96 3.24 -4.31
N GLY A 64 8.21 2.15 -4.38
CA GLY A 64 8.67 0.79 -4.05
C GLY A 64 8.54 0.51 -2.55
N LEU A 65 8.31 -0.76 -2.19
CA LEU A 65 8.29 -1.15 -0.77
C LEU A 65 9.71 -1.09 -0.20
N PRO A 66 9.89 -0.53 1.01
CA PRO A 66 11.16 -0.69 1.71
C PRO A 66 11.40 -2.16 2.06
N GLU A 67 12.67 -2.57 2.07
CA GLU A 67 13.10 -3.95 2.34
C GLU A 67 12.53 -4.49 3.66
N ASP A 68 12.45 -3.65 4.71
CA ASP A 68 11.89 -4.01 6.01
C ASP A 68 10.45 -4.54 5.92
N LEU A 69 9.60 -3.88 5.12
CA LEU A 69 8.23 -4.31 4.89
C LEU A 69 8.18 -5.46 3.88
N GLN A 70 9.03 -5.43 2.85
CA GLN A 70 9.07 -6.48 1.83
C GLN A 70 9.41 -7.85 2.43
N ARG A 71 10.37 -7.89 3.37
CA ARG A 71 10.78 -9.12 4.07
C ARG A 71 9.65 -9.74 4.89
N LYS A 72 8.72 -8.94 5.41
CA LYS A 72 7.59 -9.44 6.22
C LYS A 72 6.54 -10.18 5.39
N TYR A 73 6.29 -9.73 4.15
CA TYR A 73 5.18 -10.23 3.34
C TYR A 73 5.62 -11.15 2.19
N TYR A 74 6.86 -11.03 1.72
CA TYR A 74 7.42 -11.84 0.63
C TYR A 74 8.58 -12.73 1.06
N ALA A 75 8.74 -13.00 2.37
CA ALA A 75 9.67 -14.03 2.83
C ALA A 75 9.25 -15.39 2.22
N ARG A 76 9.95 -15.76 1.16
CA ARG A 76 10.04 -17.12 0.61
C ARG A 76 11.32 -17.75 1.11
#